data_AF-A0A1Q7N7S5-F1
#
_entry.id   AF-A0A1Q7N7S5-F1
#
_cell.length_a   1.000
_cell.length_b   1.000
_cell.length_c   1.000
_cell.angle_alpha   90.00
_cell.angle_beta   90.00
_cell.angle_gamma   90.00
#
_symmetry.space_group_name_H-M   'P 1'
#
loop_
_entity.id
_entity.type
_entity.pdbx_description
1 polymer ?
#
loop_
_entity_poly.entity_id
_entity_poly.type
_entity_poly.pdbx_seq_one_letter_code
_entity_poly.pdbx_strand_id
1 'polypeptide(L)'
;MRHLTRFAVAAVLVVAIAAPASAQNEQALRAFFEGRRVTLKIDMPGSSDGVDVHVDAARAIDYREYGDHLKEYGTAIRSGDTSVVTLVKLKKDLIEFQLGGGGFGTFGDDTSTSVNIKDVEKSSREKDLDKLIKDETDSRRKRELERERDALRDRRERENRRIEAERVRAEELKRERIAYQRSKGGSRFNLRYSGNVPTGIRPEDVMAALADYIEFAQAATPPSRTTADAAIRKGMLRSEVERVYGTPAESSTRREGSLTVATLVFVNGDERITAEFVEEVLVRYSITSK
;
A
#
# COMPACT_ATOMS: atom_id res chain seq x y z
N MET A 1 -28.09 33.53 -67.15
CA MET A 1 -28.09 32.10 -66.79
C MET A 1 -27.22 31.92 -65.56
N ARG A 2 -27.82 31.89 -64.36
CA ARG A 2 -27.75 30.81 -63.36
C ARG A 2 -26.40 30.06 -63.32
N HIS A 3 -25.59 30.33 -62.28
CA HIS A 3 -24.91 29.25 -61.54
C HIS A 3 -24.93 29.57 -60.05
N LEU A 4 -25.49 28.61 -59.31
CA LEU A 4 -25.78 28.61 -57.89
C LEU A 4 -24.54 28.28 -57.05
N THR A 5 -24.39 29.02 -55.95
CA THR A 5 -23.99 28.59 -54.59
C THR A 5 -23.48 27.16 -54.37
N ARG A 6 -22.39 27.05 -53.60
CA ARG A 6 -22.25 26.17 -52.41
C ARG A 6 -20.94 26.49 -51.66
N PHE A 7 -21.00 27.40 -50.70
CA PHE A 7 -20.00 27.44 -49.62
C PHE A 7 -20.57 26.61 -48.46
N ALA A 8 -20.00 25.42 -48.25
CA ALA A 8 -20.26 24.62 -47.07
C ALA A 8 -19.47 25.22 -45.90
N VAL A 9 -20.16 25.94 -45.02
CA VAL A 9 -19.58 26.38 -43.74
C VAL A 9 -19.59 25.17 -42.82
N ALA A 10 -18.44 24.53 -42.65
CA ALA A 10 -18.24 23.54 -41.61
C ALA A 10 -18.15 24.26 -40.26
N ALA A 11 -19.23 24.27 -39.50
CA ALA A 11 -19.23 24.73 -38.12
C ALA A 11 -18.48 23.70 -37.26
N VAL A 12 -17.20 23.98 -36.95
CA VAL A 12 -16.44 23.24 -35.95
C VAL A 12 -17.01 23.61 -34.58
N LEU A 13 -17.82 22.71 -34.02
CA LEU A 13 -18.33 22.83 -32.66
C LEU A 13 -17.17 22.57 -31.69
N VAL A 14 -16.49 23.62 -31.23
CA VAL A 14 -15.52 23.52 -30.13
C VAL A 14 -16.32 23.32 -28.84
N VAL A 15 -16.51 22.07 -28.46
CA VAL A 15 -17.02 21.72 -27.12
C VAL A 15 -15.87 21.96 -26.15
N ALA A 16 -15.90 23.11 -25.47
CA ALA A 16 -15.05 23.34 -24.31
C ALA A 16 -15.48 22.37 -23.20
N ILE A 17 -14.73 21.28 -23.03
CA ILE A 17 -14.89 20.40 -21.87
C ILE A 17 -14.40 21.20 -20.66
N ALA A 18 -15.31 21.89 -19.99
CA ALA A 18 -15.02 22.48 -18.69
C ALA A 18 -14.73 21.32 -17.73
N ALA A 19 -13.47 21.16 -17.36
CA ALA A 19 -13.10 20.22 -16.31
C ALA A 19 -13.89 20.57 -15.04
N PRO A 20 -14.46 19.58 -14.32
CA PRO A 20 -15.17 19.86 -13.08
C PRO A 20 -14.25 20.59 -12.10
N ALA A 21 -14.74 21.62 -11.43
CA ALA A 21 -13.95 22.47 -10.52
C ALA A 21 -13.17 21.68 -9.44
N SER A 22 -13.70 20.54 -9.00
CA SER A 22 -13.01 19.63 -8.07
C SER A 22 -11.71 19.04 -8.65
N ALA A 23 -11.69 18.72 -9.95
CA ALA A 23 -10.49 18.22 -10.61
C ALA A 23 -9.41 19.31 -10.76
N GLN A 24 -9.84 20.57 -10.95
CA GLN A 24 -8.94 21.71 -10.99
C GLN A 24 -8.27 21.96 -9.63
N ASN A 25 -9.02 21.84 -8.53
CA ASN A 25 -8.47 22.00 -7.18
C ASN A 25 -7.55 20.86 -6.81
N GLU A 26 -7.95 19.61 -7.09
CA GLU A 26 -7.10 18.44 -6.85
C GLU A 26 -5.78 18.57 -7.61
N GLN A 27 -5.82 18.95 -8.89
CA GLN A 27 -4.61 19.16 -9.68
C GLN A 27 -3.72 20.25 -9.10
N ALA A 28 -4.29 21.35 -8.58
CA ALA A 28 -3.52 22.41 -7.94
C ALA A 28 -2.87 21.93 -6.63
N LEU A 29 -3.58 21.15 -5.80
CA LEU A 29 -3.02 20.56 -4.58
C LEU A 29 -1.88 19.60 -4.92
N ARG A 30 -2.09 18.70 -5.89
CA ARG A 30 -1.07 17.75 -6.35
C ARG A 30 0.18 18.45 -6.85
N ALA A 31 0.02 19.42 -7.75
CA ALA A 31 1.14 20.20 -8.30
C ALA A 31 1.90 20.98 -7.22
N PHE A 32 1.21 21.42 -6.17
CA PHE A 32 1.86 22.13 -5.08
C PHE A 32 2.60 21.20 -4.12
N PHE A 33 2.04 20.05 -3.75
CA PHE A 33 2.58 19.22 -2.67
C PHE A 33 3.42 18.04 -3.14
N GLU A 34 3.00 17.33 -4.20
CA GLU A 34 3.64 16.07 -4.60
C GLU A 34 5.12 16.30 -4.96
N GLY A 35 5.99 15.41 -4.48
CA GLY A 35 7.44 15.51 -4.62
C GLY A 35 8.12 16.48 -3.65
N ARG A 36 7.38 17.32 -2.91
CA ARG A 36 7.96 18.19 -1.88
C ARG A 36 8.31 17.42 -0.62
N ARG A 37 9.26 17.97 0.13
CA ARG A 37 9.71 17.44 1.42
C ARG A 37 9.01 18.15 2.56
N VAL A 38 8.63 17.39 3.57
CA VAL A 38 8.03 17.87 4.80
C VAL A 38 8.67 17.17 5.99
N THR A 39 8.82 17.87 7.10
CA THR A 39 9.35 17.31 8.35
C THR A 39 8.20 17.02 9.29
N LEU A 40 8.15 15.80 9.81
CA LEU A 40 7.09 15.36 10.71
C LEU A 40 7.35 15.88 12.12
N LYS A 41 6.31 16.32 12.82
CA LYS A 41 6.36 16.71 14.25
C LYS A 41 5.86 15.61 15.17
N ILE A 42 5.22 14.59 14.62
CA ILE A 42 4.69 13.43 15.33
C ILE A 42 5.17 12.13 14.68
N ASP A 43 5.15 11.03 15.42
CA ASP A 43 5.39 9.70 14.87
C ASP A 43 4.22 9.29 13.96
N MET A 44 4.51 8.63 12.83
CA MET A 44 3.50 8.22 11.87
C MET A 44 3.40 6.68 11.80
N PRO A 45 2.20 6.10 11.90
CA PRO A 45 2.01 4.66 11.82
C PRO A 45 2.30 4.12 10.41
N GLY A 46 2.88 2.93 10.31
CA GLY A 46 3.13 2.24 9.04
C GLY A 46 1.90 1.61 8.41
N SER A 47 0.74 2.25 8.53
CA SER A 47 -0.54 1.74 8.03
C SER A 47 -1.08 2.65 6.96
N SER A 48 -1.81 2.05 6.04
CA SER A 48 -2.64 2.82 5.14
C SER A 48 -3.66 3.63 5.95
N ASP A 49 -4.25 3.18 7.07
CA ASP A 49 -5.22 4.01 7.79
C ASP A 49 -4.63 5.35 8.27
N GLY A 50 -3.31 5.39 8.55
CA GLY A 50 -2.61 6.64 8.82
C GLY A 50 -3.09 7.36 10.08
N VAL A 51 -3.16 8.69 9.99
CA VAL A 51 -3.61 9.57 11.07
C VAL A 51 -4.76 10.46 10.58
N ASP A 52 -5.89 10.40 11.27
CA ASP A 52 -7.06 11.21 10.95
C ASP A 52 -6.99 12.59 11.61
N VAL A 53 -7.10 13.64 10.79
CA VAL A 53 -7.11 15.04 11.20
C VAL A 53 -8.47 15.63 10.88
N HIS A 54 -9.29 15.84 11.89
CA HIS A 54 -10.63 16.42 11.78
C HIS A 54 -10.54 17.95 11.75
N VAL A 55 -10.66 18.53 10.56
CA VAL A 55 -10.38 19.96 10.31
C VAL A 55 -11.36 20.88 11.04
N ASP A 56 -12.62 20.45 11.19
CA ASP A 56 -13.69 21.27 11.78
C ASP A 56 -13.90 20.99 13.28
N ALA A 57 -13.10 20.11 13.88
CA ALA A 57 -13.31 19.66 15.26
C ALA A 57 -12.51 20.50 16.28
N ALA A 58 -13.07 20.65 17.49
CA ALA A 58 -12.36 21.30 18.60
C ALA A 58 -11.06 20.57 18.99
N ARG A 59 -10.97 19.27 18.70
CA ARG A 59 -9.75 18.48 18.77
C ARG A 59 -9.55 17.80 17.43
N ALA A 60 -8.48 18.15 16.73
CA ALA A 60 -8.23 17.69 15.38
C ALA A 60 -7.84 16.20 15.31
N ILE A 61 -7.09 15.67 16.30
CA ILE A 61 -6.71 14.25 16.34
C ILE A 61 -7.28 13.55 17.58
N ASP A 62 -7.78 12.32 17.42
CA ASP A 62 -8.00 11.41 18.54
C ASP A 62 -6.68 10.72 18.92
N TYR A 63 -6.07 11.18 20.03
CA TYR A 63 -4.81 10.64 20.52
C TYR A 63 -4.89 9.19 21.03
N ARG A 64 -6.09 8.70 21.35
CA ARG A 64 -6.27 7.29 21.73
C ARG A 64 -6.11 6.41 20.50
N GLU A 65 -6.90 6.69 19.45
CA GLU A 65 -6.84 5.98 18.18
C GLU A 65 -5.43 6.06 17.55
N TYR A 66 -4.85 7.26 17.53
CA TYR A 66 -3.47 7.47 17.09
C TYR A 66 -2.46 6.59 17.85
N GLY A 67 -2.56 6.53 19.18
CA GLY A 67 -1.70 5.70 20.00
C GLY A 67 -1.90 4.20 19.76
N ASP A 68 -3.12 3.77 19.48
CA ASP A 68 -3.44 2.38 19.17
C ASP A 68 -2.90 1.98 17.79
N HIS A 69 -3.01 2.86 16.78
CA HIS A 69 -2.38 2.66 15.47
C HIS A 69 -0.85 2.52 15.57
N LEU A 70 -0.20 3.34 16.39
CA LEU A 70 1.25 3.22 16.60
C LEU A 70 1.65 1.89 17.25
N LYS A 71 0.86 1.38 18.20
CA LYS A 71 1.10 0.08 18.83
C LYS A 71 0.89 -1.08 17.86
N GLU A 72 -0.18 -1.02 17.06
CA GLU A 72 -0.57 -2.10 16.17
C GLU A 72 0.31 -2.18 14.92
N TYR A 73 0.59 -1.03 14.31
CA TYR A 73 1.27 -0.96 13.02
C TYR A 73 2.75 -0.62 13.12
N GLY A 74 3.20 -0.11 14.27
CA GLY A 74 4.54 0.42 14.47
C GLY A 74 4.74 1.75 13.76
N THR A 75 5.85 2.42 14.09
CA THR A 75 6.23 3.71 13.49
C THR A 75 6.97 3.51 12.17
N ALA A 76 6.44 4.07 11.08
CA ALA A 76 7.11 4.07 9.77
C ALA A 76 7.94 5.34 9.51
N ILE A 77 7.49 6.49 10.00
CA ILE A 77 8.20 7.76 9.91
C ILE A 77 8.21 8.36 11.32
N ARG A 78 9.39 8.70 11.84
CA ARG A 78 9.49 9.24 13.21
C ARG A 78 9.27 10.74 13.22
N SER A 79 8.87 11.28 14.37
CA SER A 79 8.95 12.71 14.62
C SER A 79 10.38 13.22 14.40
N GLY A 80 10.50 14.35 13.72
CA GLY A 80 11.77 14.93 13.26
C GLY A 80 12.24 14.42 11.90
N ASP A 81 11.73 13.31 11.39
CA ASP A 81 12.12 12.80 10.08
C ASP A 81 11.51 13.64 8.95
N THR A 82 12.28 13.78 7.86
CA THR A 82 11.78 14.38 6.63
C THR A 82 11.28 13.31 5.67
N SER A 83 10.03 13.42 5.23
CA SER A 83 9.42 12.56 4.22
C SER A 83 9.03 13.34 2.95
N VAL A 84 8.85 12.62 1.85
CA VAL A 84 8.35 13.18 0.59
C VAL A 84 6.84 12.98 0.54
N VAL A 85 6.10 14.01 0.12
CA VAL A 85 4.67 13.87 -0.19
C VAL A 85 4.55 13.11 -1.50
N THR A 86 3.95 11.92 -1.45
CA THR A 86 3.89 11.02 -2.61
C THR A 86 2.60 11.12 -3.39
N LEU A 87 1.49 11.39 -2.71
CA LEU A 87 0.18 11.53 -3.35
C LEU A 87 -0.68 12.48 -2.53
N VAL A 88 -1.38 13.38 -3.20
CA VAL A 88 -2.49 14.12 -2.61
C VAL A 88 -3.77 13.79 -3.35
N LYS A 89 -4.73 13.19 -2.65
CA LYS A 89 -5.99 12.75 -3.26
C LYS A 89 -7.17 13.48 -2.65
N LEU A 90 -7.96 14.13 -3.49
CA LEU A 90 -9.20 14.76 -3.07
C LEU A 90 -10.33 13.74 -3.12
N LYS A 91 -11.03 13.54 -2.00
CA LYS A 91 -12.26 12.77 -1.93
C LYS A 91 -13.42 13.67 -1.55
N LYS A 92 -14.61 13.08 -1.48
CA LYS A 92 -15.84 13.81 -1.16
C LYS A 92 -15.75 14.48 0.22
N ASP A 93 -15.31 13.75 1.23
CA ASP A 93 -15.34 14.09 2.66
C ASP A 93 -13.95 14.16 3.30
N LEU A 94 -12.89 13.84 2.56
CA LEU A 94 -11.53 13.89 3.06
C LEU A 94 -10.49 14.20 1.98
N ILE A 95 -9.30 14.62 2.42
CA ILE A 95 -8.09 14.69 1.60
C ILE A 95 -7.09 13.66 2.13
N GLU A 96 -6.60 12.78 1.27
CA GLU A 96 -5.50 11.87 1.62
C GLU A 96 -4.18 12.56 1.30
N PHE A 97 -3.31 12.69 2.30
CA PHE A 97 -2.00 13.31 2.18
C PHE A 97 -0.93 12.25 2.48
N GLN A 98 -0.45 11.58 1.42
CA GLN A 98 0.44 10.43 1.54
C GLN A 98 1.90 10.85 1.65
N LEU A 99 2.63 10.17 2.53
CA LEU A 99 4.02 10.42 2.86
C LEU A 99 4.82 9.14 2.64
N GLY A 100 5.85 9.20 1.79
CA GLY A 100 6.78 8.09 1.57
C GLY A 100 6.16 6.77 1.08
N GLY A 101 4.93 6.78 0.54
CA GLY A 101 4.26 5.58 0.01
C GLY A 101 2.85 5.30 0.54
N GLY A 102 2.30 6.15 1.41
CA GLY A 102 0.88 6.08 1.80
C GLY A 102 0.52 5.04 2.86
N GLY A 103 1.49 4.25 3.33
CA GLY A 103 1.33 3.23 4.37
C GLY A 103 1.07 1.83 3.81
N PHE A 104 1.28 0.80 4.64
CA PHE A 104 1.05 -0.60 4.27
C PHE A 104 -0.40 -1.04 4.54
N GLY A 105 -0.93 -1.95 3.73
CA GLY A 105 -2.35 -2.34 3.76
C GLY A 105 -3.16 -1.69 2.65
N THR A 106 -2.48 -1.25 1.57
CA THR A 106 -3.13 -0.80 0.34
C THR A 106 -3.47 -2.00 -0.55
N PHE A 107 -4.16 -1.77 -1.68
CA PHE A 107 -4.62 -2.84 -2.56
C PHE A 107 -3.49 -3.80 -2.96
N GLY A 108 -3.66 -5.09 -2.64
CA GLY A 108 -2.70 -6.16 -2.95
C GLY A 108 -1.71 -6.49 -1.83
N ASP A 109 -1.69 -5.74 -0.73
CA ASP A 109 -0.89 -6.08 0.45
C ASP A 109 -1.52 -7.23 1.24
N ASP A 110 -0.74 -8.26 1.56
CA ASP A 110 -1.16 -9.31 2.50
C ASP A 110 -0.94 -8.82 3.93
N THR A 111 -2.02 -8.40 4.59
CA THR A 111 -2.01 -7.93 5.97
C THR A 111 -2.16 -9.05 6.99
N SER A 112 -2.46 -10.28 6.55
CA SER A 112 -2.67 -11.41 7.45
C SER A 112 -1.35 -11.95 7.97
N THR A 113 -1.21 -12.14 9.28
CA THR A 113 -0.05 -12.83 9.86
C THR A 113 -0.20 -14.35 9.87
N SER A 114 -1.36 -14.90 9.50
CA SER A 114 -1.61 -16.34 9.56
C SER A 114 -1.16 -17.08 8.31
N VAL A 115 -0.84 -18.37 8.48
CA VAL A 115 -0.49 -19.29 7.39
C VAL A 115 -1.40 -20.52 7.43
N ASN A 116 -1.76 -21.03 6.26
CA ASN A 116 -2.60 -22.23 6.15
C ASN A 116 -1.74 -23.48 5.98
N ILE A 117 -1.28 -24.05 7.09
CA ILE A 117 -0.66 -25.38 7.13
C ILE A 117 -1.68 -26.29 7.82
N LYS A 118 -2.07 -27.40 7.19
CA LYS A 118 -3.10 -28.30 7.72
C LYS A 118 -2.47 -29.40 8.58
N ASP A 119 -3.17 -29.76 9.66
CA ASP A 119 -2.82 -30.92 10.47
C ASP A 119 -3.08 -32.24 9.72
N VAL A 120 -2.35 -33.29 10.12
CA VAL A 120 -2.64 -34.65 9.65
C VAL A 120 -3.90 -35.15 10.35
N GLU A 121 -4.88 -35.51 9.53
CA GLU A 121 -6.13 -36.11 9.99
C GLU A 121 -5.96 -37.59 10.36
N LYS A 122 -6.97 -38.14 11.05
CA LYS A 122 -7.03 -39.56 11.39
C LYS A 122 -7.04 -40.41 10.12
N SER A 123 -6.09 -41.34 10.01
CA SER A 123 -5.97 -42.24 8.85
C SER A 123 -7.16 -43.20 8.75
N SER A 124 -7.40 -43.75 7.56
CA SER A 124 -8.44 -44.79 7.36
C SER A 124 -8.17 -46.01 8.24
N ARG A 125 -6.90 -46.42 8.39
CA ARG A 125 -6.52 -47.54 9.25
C ARG A 125 -6.89 -47.30 10.71
N GLU A 126 -6.60 -46.12 11.25
CA GLU A 126 -7.01 -45.78 12.62
C GLU A 126 -8.54 -45.79 12.78
N LYS A 127 -9.29 -45.32 11.78
CA LYS A 127 -10.76 -45.37 11.79
C LYS A 127 -11.28 -46.81 11.75
N ASP A 128 -10.63 -47.70 11.03
CA ASP A 128 -11.01 -49.10 10.96
C ASP A 128 -10.65 -49.86 12.24
N LEU A 129 -9.49 -49.56 12.84
CA LEU A 129 -9.11 -50.11 14.16
C LEU A 129 -10.12 -49.71 15.24
N ASP A 130 -10.61 -48.47 15.26
CA ASP A 130 -11.68 -48.07 16.19
C ASP A 130 -12.92 -48.96 16.05
N LYS A 131 -13.35 -49.26 14.81
CA LYS A 131 -14.50 -50.14 14.56
C LYS A 131 -14.22 -51.57 15.03
N LEU A 132 -13.04 -52.10 14.69
CA LEU A 132 -12.64 -53.46 15.10
C LEU A 132 -12.55 -53.59 16.63
N ILE A 133 -11.99 -52.60 17.33
CA ILE A 133 -11.90 -52.58 18.81
C ILE A 133 -13.29 -52.55 19.45
N LYS A 134 -14.24 -51.85 18.83
CA LYS A 134 -15.62 -51.75 19.33
C LYS A 134 -16.33 -53.10 19.29
N ASP A 135 -16.11 -53.88 18.23
CA ASP A 135 -16.81 -55.14 17.99
C ASP A 135 -16.04 -56.37 18.53
N GLU A 136 -14.78 -56.20 18.96
CA GLU A 136 -13.92 -57.29 19.44
C GLU A 136 -14.24 -57.72 20.89
N THR A 137 -14.47 -59.01 21.08
CA THR A 137 -14.79 -59.63 22.36
C THR A 137 -13.58 -60.28 23.03
N ASP A 138 -12.59 -60.74 22.26
CA ASP A 138 -11.38 -61.36 22.81
C ASP A 138 -10.46 -60.30 23.41
N SER A 139 -10.21 -60.41 24.72
CA SER A 139 -9.39 -59.44 25.46
C SER A 139 -7.95 -59.31 24.97
N ARG A 140 -7.33 -60.40 24.47
CA ARG A 140 -5.94 -60.39 23.98
C ARG A 140 -5.87 -59.70 22.63
N ARG A 141 -6.80 -60.03 21.73
CA ARG A 141 -6.89 -59.43 20.39
C ARG A 141 -7.27 -57.96 20.45
N LYS A 142 -8.21 -57.60 21.32
CA LYS A 142 -8.58 -56.20 21.58
C LYS A 142 -7.38 -55.37 22.01
N ARG A 143 -6.57 -55.87 22.96
CA ARG A 143 -5.33 -55.20 23.40
C ARG A 143 -4.31 -55.03 22.27
N GLU A 144 -4.26 -55.95 21.31
CA GLU A 144 -3.37 -55.82 20.15
C GLU A 144 -3.82 -54.71 19.19
N LEU A 145 -5.12 -54.67 18.88
CA LEU A 145 -5.72 -53.63 18.06
C LEU A 145 -5.58 -52.24 18.70
N GLU A 146 -5.77 -52.14 20.03
CA GLU A 146 -5.56 -50.91 20.80
C GLU A 146 -4.10 -50.43 20.71
N ARG A 147 -3.12 -51.32 20.86
CA ARG A 147 -1.69 -50.98 20.71
C ARG A 147 -1.37 -50.44 19.32
N GLU A 148 -1.92 -51.05 18.26
CA GLU A 148 -1.72 -50.56 16.88
C GLU A 148 -2.37 -49.18 16.69
N ARG A 149 -3.60 -49.00 17.19
CA ARG A 149 -4.32 -47.72 17.12
C ARG A 149 -3.54 -46.63 17.84
N ASP A 150 -3.06 -46.91 19.05
CA ASP A 150 -2.28 -45.97 19.86
C ASP A 150 -0.95 -45.62 19.18
N ALA A 151 -0.25 -46.60 18.60
CA ALA A 151 0.98 -46.33 17.84
C ALA A 151 0.76 -45.41 16.63
N LEU A 152 -0.37 -45.57 15.92
CA LEU A 152 -0.75 -44.69 14.80
C LEU A 152 -1.16 -43.30 15.28
N ARG A 153 -1.94 -43.22 16.35
CA ARG A 153 -2.33 -41.96 17.00
C ARG A 153 -1.11 -41.18 17.45
N ASP A 154 -0.18 -41.82 18.15
CA ASP A 154 1.05 -41.20 18.64
C ASP A 154 1.92 -40.69 17.49
N ARG A 155 1.95 -41.43 16.36
CA ARG A 155 2.65 -40.98 15.15
C ARG A 155 2.02 -39.71 14.59
N ARG A 156 0.69 -39.68 14.46
CA ARG A 156 -0.07 -38.52 13.99
C ARG A 156 0.10 -37.31 14.92
N GLU A 157 0.03 -37.50 16.23
CA GLU A 157 0.20 -36.42 17.21
C GLU A 157 1.64 -35.88 17.25
N ARG A 158 2.66 -36.73 17.04
CA ARG A 158 4.04 -36.25 16.83
C ARG A 158 4.16 -35.39 15.59
N GLU A 159 3.50 -35.78 14.50
CA GLU A 159 3.53 -35.01 13.25
C GLU A 159 2.76 -33.69 13.38
N ASN A 160 1.57 -33.69 13.98
CA ASN A 160 0.81 -32.46 14.21
C ASN A 160 1.55 -31.49 15.13
N ARG A 161 2.32 -31.98 16.12
CA ARG A 161 3.20 -31.12 16.92
C ARG A 161 4.33 -30.48 16.09
N ARG A 162 4.87 -31.18 15.09
CA ARG A 162 5.86 -30.60 14.17
C ARG A 162 5.23 -29.57 13.26
N ILE A 163 4.05 -29.87 12.71
CA ILE A 163 3.26 -28.95 11.89
C ILE A 163 2.92 -27.68 12.68
N GLU A 164 2.51 -27.80 13.93
CA GLU A 164 2.25 -26.64 14.80
C GLU A 164 3.51 -25.81 15.03
N ALA A 165 4.64 -26.45 15.36
CA ALA A 165 5.89 -25.74 15.52
C ALA A 165 6.36 -25.03 14.23
N GLU A 166 6.10 -25.63 13.07
CA GLU A 166 6.37 -25.02 11.76
C GLU A 166 5.41 -23.86 11.47
N ARG A 167 4.12 -24.02 11.78
CA ARG A 167 3.09 -22.98 11.65
C ARG A 167 3.48 -21.75 12.46
N VAL A 168 3.79 -21.92 13.74
CA VAL A 168 4.23 -20.81 14.62
C VAL A 168 5.44 -20.09 14.04
N ARG A 169 6.48 -20.81 13.61
CA ARG A 169 7.68 -20.20 12.98
C ARG A 169 7.35 -19.46 11.69
N ALA A 170 6.50 -20.04 10.85
CA ALA A 170 6.09 -19.42 9.60
C ALA A 170 5.26 -18.14 9.84
N GLU A 171 4.39 -18.13 10.84
CA GLU A 171 3.65 -16.93 11.27
C GLU A 171 4.57 -15.85 11.84
N GLU A 172 5.56 -16.22 12.65
CA GLU A 172 6.58 -15.28 13.16
C GLU A 172 7.35 -14.62 12.01
N LEU A 173 7.87 -15.41 11.07
CA LEU A 173 8.55 -14.89 9.88
C LEU A 173 7.65 -14.00 9.02
N LYS A 174 6.37 -14.37 8.89
CA LYS A 174 5.38 -13.56 8.15
C LYS A 174 5.12 -12.24 8.86
N ARG A 175 4.99 -12.26 10.20
CA ARG A 175 4.80 -11.07 11.03
C ARG A 175 6.00 -10.12 10.92
N GLU A 176 7.23 -10.64 10.98
CA GLU A 176 8.45 -9.83 10.78
C GLU A 176 8.48 -9.19 9.38
N ARG A 177 8.13 -9.95 8.34
CA ARG A 177 8.03 -9.42 6.97
C ARG A 177 7.01 -8.30 6.86
N ILE A 178 5.81 -8.49 7.43
CA ILE A 178 4.76 -7.47 7.44
C ILE A 178 5.22 -6.23 8.21
N ALA A 179 5.84 -6.39 9.38
CA ALA A 179 6.37 -5.27 10.15
C ALA A 179 7.45 -4.50 9.37
N TYR A 180 8.34 -5.21 8.67
CA TYR A 180 9.32 -4.60 7.77
C TYR A 180 8.63 -3.82 6.65
N GLN A 181 7.62 -4.39 5.99
CA GLN A 181 6.87 -3.72 4.93
C GLN A 181 6.14 -2.47 5.44
N ARG A 182 5.51 -2.54 6.62
CA ARG A 182 4.90 -1.39 7.31
C ARG A 182 5.91 -0.27 7.53
N SER A 183 7.08 -0.59 8.07
CA SER A 183 8.14 0.41 8.32
C SER A 183 8.67 1.09 7.05
N LYS A 184 8.50 0.47 5.88
CA LYS A 184 8.97 0.97 4.58
C LYS A 184 7.84 1.50 3.69
N GLY A 185 6.58 1.29 4.07
CA GLY A 185 5.40 1.66 3.29
C GLY A 185 5.06 3.14 3.34
N GLY A 186 5.70 3.90 4.24
CA GLY A 186 5.33 5.28 4.51
C GLY A 186 4.10 5.37 5.42
N SER A 187 3.37 6.47 5.31
CA SER A 187 2.14 6.72 6.06
C SER A 187 1.26 7.72 5.30
N ARG A 188 0.10 8.09 5.86
CA ARG A 188 -0.69 9.22 5.39
C ARG A 188 -1.36 9.98 6.54
N PHE A 189 -1.75 11.23 6.24
CA PHE A 189 -2.79 11.93 6.99
C PHE A 189 -4.09 11.88 6.18
N ASN A 190 -5.23 11.67 6.85
CA ASN A 190 -6.53 11.89 6.24
C ASN A 190 -7.17 13.12 6.87
N LEU A 191 -7.24 14.21 6.11
CA LEU A 191 -7.87 15.44 6.57
C LEU A 191 -9.38 15.27 6.37
N ARG A 192 -10.10 15.00 7.46
CA ARG A 192 -11.54 14.73 7.46
C ARG A 192 -12.32 16.00 7.71
N TYR A 193 -13.37 16.18 6.91
CA TYR A 193 -14.33 17.28 7.04
C TYR A 193 -15.66 16.72 7.55
N SER A 194 -16.40 17.53 8.31
CA SER A 194 -17.72 17.10 8.81
C SER A 194 -18.75 16.97 7.69
N GLY A 195 -18.50 17.63 6.56
CA GLY A 195 -19.28 17.55 5.33
C GLY A 195 -18.40 17.25 4.12
N ASN A 196 -18.69 17.90 3.00
CA ASN A 196 -17.82 17.77 1.84
C ASN A 196 -16.56 18.63 2.01
N VAL A 197 -15.45 18.22 1.39
CA VAL A 197 -14.29 19.09 1.25
C VAL A 197 -14.70 20.38 0.51
N PRO A 198 -14.27 21.57 0.98
CA PRO A 198 -14.60 22.84 0.35
C PRO A 198 -14.24 22.89 -1.14
N THR A 199 -15.18 23.36 -1.98
CA THR A 199 -15.02 23.44 -3.45
C THR A 199 -13.99 24.47 -3.93
N GLY A 200 -13.33 25.19 -3.02
CA GLY A 200 -12.27 26.14 -3.31
C GLY A 200 -11.03 25.89 -2.45
N ILE A 201 -10.86 24.68 -1.92
CA ILE A 201 -9.74 24.32 -1.05
C ILE A 201 -8.42 24.65 -1.75
N ARG A 202 -7.54 25.34 -1.02
CA ARG A 202 -6.23 25.76 -1.51
C ARG A 202 -5.10 25.06 -0.76
N PRO A 203 -3.86 25.06 -1.30
CA PRO A 203 -2.72 24.49 -0.59
C PRO A 203 -2.52 25.10 0.81
N GLU A 204 -2.80 26.38 0.97
CA GLU A 204 -2.62 27.08 2.25
C GLU A 204 -3.57 26.54 3.33
N ASP A 205 -4.77 26.10 2.95
CA ASP A 205 -5.74 25.50 3.87
C ASP A 205 -5.26 24.13 4.38
N VAL A 206 -4.70 23.31 3.48
CA VAL A 206 -4.09 22.02 3.84
C VAL A 206 -2.87 22.22 4.72
N MET A 207 -2.04 23.23 4.42
CA MET A 207 -0.89 23.59 5.25
C MET A 207 -1.32 24.02 6.65
N ALA A 208 -2.37 24.83 6.75
CA ALA A 208 -2.92 25.27 8.02
C ALA A 208 -3.45 24.09 8.84
N ALA A 209 -4.21 23.19 8.22
CA ALA A 209 -4.75 21.99 8.88
C ALA A 209 -3.68 21.04 9.41
N LEU A 210 -2.50 21.00 8.76
CA LEU A 210 -1.39 20.13 9.13
C LEU A 210 -0.28 20.84 9.91
N ALA A 211 -0.41 22.14 10.19
CA ALA A 211 0.68 22.96 10.73
C ALA A 211 1.22 22.46 12.08
N ASP A 212 0.36 21.87 12.91
CA ASP A 212 0.74 21.31 14.21
C ASP A 212 1.48 19.97 14.11
N TYR A 213 1.36 19.28 12.97
CA TYR A 213 1.87 17.92 12.75
C TYR A 213 3.01 17.86 11.74
N ILE A 214 3.11 18.87 10.89
CA ILE A 214 4.06 18.94 9.79
C ILE A 214 4.71 20.33 9.76
N GLU A 215 6.01 20.33 9.54
CA GLU A 215 6.74 21.51 9.07
C GLU A 215 6.96 21.40 7.56
N PHE A 216 6.33 22.30 6.80
CA PHE A 216 6.57 22.42 5.37
C PHE A 216 7.89 23.15 5.15
N ALA A 217 8.80 22.56 4.38
CA ALA A 217 9.98 23.28 3.94
C ALA A 217 9.53 24.56 3.22
N GLN A 218 10.10 25.72 3.57
CA GLN A 218 9.94 26.93 2.76
C GLN A 218 10.22 26.57 1.30
N ALA A 219 9.47 27.15 0.37
CA ALA A 219 9.63 26.93 -1.06
C ALA A 219 11.05 27.33 -1.50
N ALA A 220 12.01 26.46 -1.27
CA ALA A 220 13.33 26.54 -1.86
C ALA A 220 13.12 26.30 -3.35
N THR A 221 13.66 27.22 -4.16
CA THR A 221 13.87 27.06 -5.59
C THR A 221 14.22 25.60 -5.88
N PRO A 222 13.52 24.93 -6.83
CA PRO A 222 13.67 23.49 -7.02
C PRO A 222 15.16 23.15 -7.11
N PRO A 223 15.67 22.28 -6.22
CA PRO A 223 17.08 21.93 -6.27
C PRO A 223 17.34 21.33 -7.65
N SER A 224 18.25 21.95 -8.39
CA SER A 224 18.84 21.35 -9.59
C SER A 224 19.63 20.14 -9.10
N ARG A 225 18.95 19.00 -8.93
CA ARG A 225 19.56 17.76 -8.48
C ARG A 225 20.38 17.20 -9.63
N THR A 226 21.70 17.28 -9.49
CA THR A 226 22.66 16.62 -10.37
C THR A 226 22.39 15.11 -10.33
N THR A 227 22.31 14.50 -11.50
CA THR A 227 21.82 13.15 -11.80
C THR A 227 22.68 11.99 -11.27
N ALA A 228 23.80 12.27 -10.59
CA ALA A 228 24.86 11.28 -10.40
C ALA A 228 24.69 10.35 -9.18
N ASP A 229 23.82 10.66 -8.20
CA ASP A 229 23.72 9.90 -6.94
C ASP A 229 22.27 9.54 -6.50
N ALA A 230 21.28 9.73 -7.36
CA ALA A 230 19.89 9.51 -7.01
C ALA A 230 19.48 8.03 -7.14
N ALA A 231 19.63 7.25 -6.07
CA ALA A 231 19.10 5.89 -6.01
C ALA A 231 17.56 5.85 -6.17
N ILE A 232 17.05 4.85 -6.90
CA ILE A 232 15.61 4.66 -7.10
C ILE A 232 14.87 4.48 -5.77
N ARG A 233 13.75 5.19 -5.57
CA ARG A 233 12.92 5.13 -4.36
C ARG A 233 11.45 5.33 -4.71
N LYS A 234 10.57 4.66 -3.96
CA LYS A 234 9.12 4.86 -4.05
C LYS A 234 8.76 6.35 -3.85
N GLY A 235 7.73 6.81 -4.54
CA GLY A 235 7.30 8.20 -4.55
C GLY A 235 7.98 9.07 -5.61
N MET A 236 8.99 8.57 -6.34
CA MET A 236 9.56 9.32 -7.46
C MET A 236 8.57 9.42 -8.62
N LEU A 237 8.52 10.60 -9.26
CA LEU A 237 7.74 10.78 -10.48
C LEU A 237 8.37 10.00 -11.63
N ARG A 238 7.55 9.54 -12.58
CA ARG A 238 8.02 8.92 -13.83
C ARG A 238 9.07 9.77 -14.52
N SER A 239 8.82 11.07 -14.64
CA SER A 239 9.76 12.03 -15.24
C SER A 239 11.05 12.25 -14.45
N GLU A 240 11.08 11.88 -13.16
CA GLU A 240 12.28 11.86 -12.35
C GLU A 240 13.07 10.56 -12.59
N VAL A 241 12.38 9.41 -12.59
CA VAL A 241 12.99 8.10 -12.90
C VAL A 241 13.56 8.09 -14.31
N GLU A 242 12.83 8.58 -15.30
CA GLU A 242 13.30 8.68 -16.70
C GLU A 242 14.48 9.65 -16.86
N ARG A 243 14.63 10.64 -15.97
CA ARG A 243 15.78 11.56 -15.99
C ARG A 243 17.03 10.93 -15.39
N VAL A 244 16.85 10.05 -14.41
CA VAL A 244 17.95 9.32 -13.76
C VAL A 244 18.40 8.13 -14.62
N TYR A 245 17.45 7.35 -15.14
CA TYR A 245 17.71 6.07 -15.80
C TYR A 245 17.50 6.08 -17.32
N GLY A 246 17.15 7.24 -17.90
CA GLY A 246 16.87 7.37 -19.32
C GLY A 246 15.51 6.83 -19.73
N THR A 247 15.31 6.64 -21.03
CA THR A 247 14.06 6.11 -21.57
C THR A 247 13.89 4.63 -21.21
N PRO A 248 12.67 4.18 -20.86
CA PRO A 248 12.43 2.79 -20.54
C PRO A 248 12.63 1.89 -21.77
N ALA A 249 13.24 0.73 -21.55
CA ALA A 249 13.40 -0.32 -22.54
C ALA A 249 12.07 -1.02 -22.87
N GLU A 250 11.19 -1.15 -21.87
CA GLU A 250 9.84 -1.71 -22.04
C GLU A 250 8.83 -0.84 -21.27
N SER A 251 7.63 -0.71 -21.82
CA SER A 251 6.52 -0.05 -21.14
C SER A 251 5.23 -0.83 -21.39
N SER A 252 4.43 -1.00 -20.33
CA SER A 252 3.06 -1.47 -20.43
C SER A 252 2.15 -0.61 -19.56
N THR A 253 0.90 -0.49 -19.95
CA THR A 253 -0.09 0.27 -19.19
C THR A 253 -1.37 -0.54 -19.08
N ARG A 254 -1.96 -0.56 -17.89
CA ARG A 254 -3.25 -1.18 -17.62
C ARG A 254 -4.13 -0.25 -16.80
N ARG A 255 -5.44 -0.40 -16.96
CA ARG A 255 -6.42 0.23 -16.08
C ARG A 255 -6.87 -0.77 -15.02
N GLU A 256 -6.83 -0.35 -13.77
CA GLU A 256 -7.42 -1.08 -12.66
C GLU A 256 -8.44 -0.19 -11.96
N GLY A 257 -9.73 -0.48 -12.16
CA GLY A 257 -10.82 0.40 -11.75
C GLY A 257 -10.72 1.78 -12.43
N SER A 258 -10.58 2.83 -11.63
CA SER A 258 -10.39 4.21 -12.11
C SER A 258 -8.93 4.63 -12.27
N LEU A 259 -7.98 3.79 -11.84
CA LEU A 259 -6.56 4.13 -11.78
C LEU A 259 -5.82 3.61 -13.02
N THR A 260 -4.83 4.38 -13.46
CA THR A 260 -3.91 3.97 -14.54
C THR A 260 -2.60 3.52 -13.91
N VAL A 261 -2.25 2.26 -14.15
CA VAL A 261 -0.99 1.66 -13.71
C VAL A 261 -0.08 1.50 -14.91
N ALA A 262 1.12 2.06 -14.86
CA ALA A 262 2.16 1.89 -15.87
C ALA A 262 3.31 1.08 -15.30
N THR A 263 3.70 0.00 -15.97
CA THR A 263 4.92 -0.75 -15.65
C THR A 263 5.98 -0.40 -16.66
N LEU A 264 7.09 0.18 -16.21
CA LEU A 264 8.24 0.54 -17.02
C LEU A 264 9.44 -0.30 -16.61
N VAL A 265 10.27 -0.65 -17.58
CA VAL A 265 11.53 -1.33 -17.35
C VAL A 265 12.66 -0.44 -17.82
N PHE A 266 13.61 -0.16 -16.93
CA PHE A 266 14.84 0.56 -17.23
C PHE A 266 16.03 -0.40 -17.20
N VAL A 267 17.05 -0.10 -18.00
CA VAL A 267 18.32 -0.83 -18.03
C VAL A 267 19.42 0.17 -17.69
N ASN A 268 20.15 -0.08 -16.60
CA ASN A 268 21.24 0.75 -16.14
C ASN A 268 22.48 -0.11 -15.91
N GLY A 269 23.41 -0.12 -16.86
CA GLY A 269 24.52 -1.08 -16.86
C GLY A 269 23.99 -2.53 -16.87
N ASP A 270 24.40 -3.31 -15.88
CA ASP A 270 23.98 -4.72 -15.70
C ASP A 270 22.71 -4.88 -14.86
N GLU A 271 22.10 -3.78 -14.41
CA GLU A 271 20.86 -3.82 -13.62
C GLU A 271 19.63 -3.62 -14.51
N ARG A 272 18.64 -4.51 -14.33
CA ARG A 272 17.29 -4.34 -14.85
C ARG A 272 16.37 -3.87 -13.74
N ILE A 273 15.77 -2.69 -13.93
CA ILE A 273 14.89 -2.04 -12.96
C ILE A 273 13.47 -2.12 -13.49
N THR A 274 12.60 -2.88 -12.84
CA THR A 274 11.16 -2.90 -13.15
C THR A 274 10.45 -1.97 -12.17
N ALA A 275 9.69 -1.01 -12.68
CA ALA A 275 9.09 0.08 -11.93
C ALA A 275 7.59 0.17 -12.25
N GLU A 276 6.73 0.14 -11.24
CA GLU A 276 5.29 0.33 -11.38
C GLU A 276 4.90 1.73 -10.89
N PHE A 277 4.20 2.45 -11.75
CA PHE A 277 3.70 3.79 -11.53
C PHE A 277 2.19 3.76 -11.45
N VAL A 278 1.62 4.49 -10.48
CA VAL A 278 0.20 4.80 -10.43
C VAL A 278 0.07 6.30 -10.58
N GLU A 279 -0.64 6.75 -11.61
CA GLU A 279 -0.77 8.18 -11.92
C GLU A 279 0.58 8.91 -11.94
N GLU A 280 1.57 8.33 -12.62
CA GLU A 280 2.93 8.85 -12.78
C GLU A 280 3.82 8.80 -11.51
N VAL A 281 3.35 8.25 -10.39
CA VAL A 281 4.13 8.12 -9.15
C VAL A 281 4.61 6.68 -8.98
N LEU A 282 5.91 6.48 -8.75
CA LEU A 282 6.52 5.17 -8.53
C LEU A 282 6.03 4.55 -7.21
N VAL A 283 5.19 3.53 -7.28
CA VAL A 283 4.65 2.84 -6.09
C VAL A 283 5.43 1.60 -5.73
N ARG A 284 6.08 0.98 -6.72
CA ARG A 284 6.85 -0.26 -6.56
C ARG A 284 7.99 -0.31 -7.54
N TYR A 285 9.13 -0.87 -7.12
CA TYR A 285 10.20 -1.23 -8.03
C TYR A 285 10.90 -2.51 -7.58
N SER A 286 11.57 -3.17 -8.52
CA SER A 286 12.49 -4.27 -8.26
C SER A 286 13.74 -4.08 -9.12
N ILE A 287 14.90 -4.31 -8.52
CA ILE A 287 16.19 -4.29 -9.21
C ILE A 287 16.69 -5.74 -9.27
N THR A 288 17.04 -6.19 -10.47
CA THR A 288 17.66 -7.49 -10.70
C THR A 288 18.94 -7.28 -11.49
N SER A 289 20.06 -7.76 -10.97
CA SER A 289 21.28 -7.88 -11.78
C SER A 289 21.07 -8.96 -12.84
N LYS A 290 21.58 -8.71 -14.05
CA LYS A 290 21.70 -9.74 -15.08
C LYS A 290 22.72 -10.81 -14.69
#